data_AF-A0A936HMC3-F1
#
_entry.id   AF-A0A936HMC3-F1
#
_cell.length_a   1.000
_cell.length_b   1.000
_cell.length_c   1.000
_cell.angle_alpha   90.00
_cell.angle_beta   90.00
_cell.angle_gamma   90.00
#
_symmetry.space_group_name_H-M   'P 1'
#
loop_
_entity.id
_entity.type
_entity.pdbx_description
1 polymer ?
#
loop_
_entity_poly.entity_id
_entity_poly.type
_entity_poly.pdbx_seq_one_letter_code
_entity_poly.pdbx_strand_id
1 'polypeptide(L)'
;MILRLLCLLLPLLCVATAAGQPMFHWPVEGTLKRDFFLVNYVDHDTATGVVRDHHCGAQTYDGHQGTDIVLRSFRQMDSGVRVLAAAPGRVIAVVDTAFDRNKVSVISRGFGNWIAIAHAGGIYTYYAHIRRSSALVNIGDSVEAGTPIALVGSAGNSTDPHLHFEVWNDSAVIDPFAGPCNPGSPSYWIDQPAYDTSFGVINHGLISSDSVPTLDDIREYPMYGIYNYLNFNDRLITFWIQEYGIHAGDTSRIEWSSKTMSGSEPFEKQFEWDYVHTADYRYYYWWSYIRMPSNTGWTWRAQYFLNNVLVATDSFTIPALTDVAQQEPLAGTVVGYNASSRSVVLQSPNAAGLPVRLQLFDLAGNLVSTIRAETDSEGNARLQLDGQELAAGMYAARLKIGDHEFGTMLPVH
;
A
#
# COMPACT_ATOMS: atom_id res chain seq x y z
N MET A 1 53.56 -43.04 47.54
CA MET A 1 52.55 -41.97 47.69
C MET A 1 51.74 -41.90 46.40
N ILE A 2 50.59 -42.57 46.35
CA ILE A 2 49.66 -42.51 45.22
C ILE A 2 48.51 -41.60 45.67
N LEU A 3 48.41 -40.41 45.07
CA LEU A 3 47.32 -39.47 45.34
C LEU A 3 46.08 -39.91 44.54
N ARG A 4 45.06 -40.43 45.21
CA ARG A 4 43.72 -40.67 44.63
C ARG A 4 42.92 -39.38 44.72
N LEU A 5 42.63 -38.76 43.57
CA LEU A 5 41.62 -37.70 43.47
C LEU A 5 40.23 -38.35 43.55
N LEU A 6 39.49 -38.08 44.63
CA LEU A 6 38.06 -38.38 44.72
C LEU A 6 37.29 -37.32 43.95
N CYS A 7 36.62 -37.71 42.87
CA CYS A 7 35.70 -36.86 42.13
C CYS A 7 34.32 -36.94 42.83
N LEU A 8 33.93 -35.88 43.52
CA LEU A 8 32.60 -35.72 44.12
C LEU A 8 31.60 -35.35 43.01
N LEU A 9 30.79 -36.32 42.59
CA LEU A 9 29.59 -36.08 41.79
C LEU A 9 28.51 -35.47 42.68
N LEU A 10 28.32 -34.14 42.60
CA LEU A 10 27.11 -33.49 43.10
C LEU A 10 25.95 -33.80 42.14
N PRO A 11 24.76 -34.19 42.64
CA PRO A 11 23.58 -34.31 41.81
C PRO A 11 23.16 -32.90 41.37
N LEU A 12 23.14 -32.67 40.05
CA LEU A 12 22.49 -31.51 39.46
C LEU A 12 20.98 -31.66 39.72
N LEU A 13 20.46 -31.03 40.77
CA LEU A 13 19.04 -30.78 40.88
C LEU A 13 18.66 -29.82 39.75
N CYS A 14 18.06 -30.35 38.69
CA CYS A 14 17.37 -29.55 37.70
C CYS A 14 16.12 -28.98 38.38
N VAL A 15 16.24 -27.78 38.94
CA VAL A 15 15.08 -27.00 39.34
C VAL A 15 14.40 -26.60 38.04
N ALA A 16 13.28 -27.24 37.71
CA ALA A 16 12.39 -26.77 36.67
C ALA A 16 11.86 -25.40 37.12
N THR A 17 12.50 -24.33 36.67
CA THR A 17 11.93 -22.99 36.78
C THR A 17 10.62 -23.02 36.02
N ALA A 18 9.52 -22.65 36.67
CA ALA A 18 8.29 -22.33 35.96
C ALA A 18 8.67 -21.37 34.83
N ALA A 19 8.55 -21.82 33.59
CA ALA A 19 8.89 -20.99 32.44
C ALA A 19 8.03 -19.72 32.55
N GLY A 20 8.69 -18.57 32.65
CA GLY A 20 8.01 -17.30 32.79
C GLY A 20 7.05 -17.06 31.63
N GLN A 21 6.11 -16.14 31.83
CA GLN A 21 5.21 -15.67 30.77
C GLN A 21 6.02 -15.36 29.48
N PRO A 22 5.57 -15.81 28.29
CA PRO A 22 6.24 -15.48 27.05
C PRO A 22 6.16 -13.97 26.82
N MET A 23 7.26 -13.39 26.35
CA MET A 23 7.32 -11.99 25.92
C MET A 23 7.37 -11.95 24.40
N PHE A 24 6.55 -11.10 23.79
CA PHE A 24 6.33 -11.02 22.35
C PHE A 24 7.18 -9.93 21.71
N HIS A 25 7.84 -10.32 20.62
CA HIS A 25 8.32 -9.43 19.58
C HIS A 25 7.19 -9.13 18.59
N TRP A 26 7.33 -8.05 17.82
CA TRP A 26 6.37 -7.72 16.77
C TRP A 26 6.25 -8.85 15.73
N PRO A 27 5.04 -9.38 15.47
CA PRO A 27 4.84 -10.53 14.60
C PRO A 27 4.78 -10.17 13.11
N VAL A 28 5.17 -8.96 12.72
CA VAL A 28 5.20 -8.48 11.33
C VAL A 28 6.58 -7.91 11.05
N GLU A 29 7.17 -8.32 9.93
CA GLU A 29 8.43 -7.77 9.46
C GLU A 29 8.32 -6.26 9.16
N GLY A 30 9.24 -5.48 9.71
CA GLY A 30 9.35 -4.05 9.47
C GLY A 30 9.41 -3.25 10.76
N THR A 31 9.05 -1.97 10.68
CA THR A 31 9.06 -1.03 11.80
C THR A 31 7.67 -0.41 11.97
N LEU A 32 7.13 -0.45 13.18
CA LEU A 32 5.85 0.17 13.53
C LEU A 32 5.83 1.66 13.14
N LYS A 33 4.72 2.11 12.55
CA LYS A 33 4.50 3.45 11.94
C LYS A 33 5.34 3.77 10.71
N ARG A 34 6.23 2.88 10.28
CA ARG A 34 6.96 3.00 9.01
C ARG A 34 6.56 1.93 8.00
N ASP A 35 6.42 0.68 8.40
CA ASP A 35 6.12 -0.41 7.47
C ASP A 35 4.75 -1.03 7.77
N PHE A 36 4.31 -0.97 9.03
CA PHE A 36 3.00 -1.43 9.49
C PHE A 36 2.43 -0.51 10.58
N PHE A 37 1.12 -0.59 10.83
CA PHE A 37 0.40 0.30 11.74
C PHE A 37 -0.59 -0.50 12.61
N LEU A 38 -0.86 -0.03 13.84
CA LEU A 38 -1.87 -0.61 14.70
C LEU A 38 -3.19 0.13 14.51
N VAL A 39 -4.25 -0.59 14.17
CA VAL A 39 -5.56 0.05 13.88
C VAL A 39 -6.67 -0.38 14.82
N ASN A 40 -6.63 -1.62 15.33
CA ASN A 40 -7.58 -2.13 16.31
C ASN A 40 -6.85 -2.90 17.42
N TYR A 41 -7.30 -2.71 18.67
CA TYR A 41 -6.91 -3.47 19.86
C TYR A 41 -8.01 -4.46 20.27
N VAL A 42 -7.78 -5.27 21.29
CA VAL A 42 -8.82 -6.15 21.85
C VAL A 42 -9.95 -5.30 22.43
N ASP A 43 -11.19 -5.74 22.22
CA ASP A 43 -12.38 -5.18 22.85
C ASP A 43 -12.60 -5.82 24.23
N HIS A 44 -12.53 -5.00 25.27
CA HIS A 44 -12.77 -5.40 26.66
C HIS A 44 -14.23 -5.27 27.07
N ASP A 45 -15.06 -4.63 26.24
CA ASP A 45 -16.50 -4.61 26.48
C ASP A 45 -17.17 -5.68 25.61
N THR A 46 -17.97 -6.52 26.25
CA THR A 46 -18.69 -7.60 25.54
C THR A 46 -20.14 -7.23 25.28
N ALA A 47 -20.58 -6.04 25.72
CA ALA A 47 -21.90 -5.52 25.45
C ALA A 47 -21.97 -4.95 24.02
N THR A 48 -22.89 -5.47 23.23
CA THR A 48 -23.09 -5.06 21.84
C THR A 48 -23.22 -3.55 21.69
N GLY A 49 -22.42 -2.98 20.77
CA GLY A 49 -22.41 -1.55 20.45
C GLY A 49 -21.66 -0.66 21.44
N VAL A 50 -21.01 -1.23 22.45
CA VAL A 50 -20.06 -0.54 23.33
C VAL A 50 -18.69 -1.14 23.08
N VAL A 51 -17.69 -0.29 22.88
CA VAL A 51 -16.32 -0.73 22.60
C VAL A 51 -15.37 -0.13 23.62
N ARG A 52 -14.36 -0.90 24.04
CA ARG A 52 -13.34 -0.41 24.97
C ARG A 52 -12.01 -1.13 24.77
N ASP A 53 -10.96 -0.39 24.43
CA ASP A 53 -9.60 -0.94 24.39
C ASP A 53 -8.90 -0.89 25.77
N HIS A 54 -7.66 -1.42 25.84
CA HIS A 54 -6.83 -1.43 27.05
C HIS A 54 -6.60 -0.05 27.68
N HIS A 55 -6.76 1.05 26.93
CA HIS A 55 -6.60 2.42 27.40
C HIS A 55 -7.95 3.13 27.65
N CYS A 56 -9.04 2.38 27.72
CA CYS A 56 -10.39 2.90 27.88
C CYS A 56 -10.87 3.73 26.68
N GLY A 57 -10.18 3.63 25.53
CA GLY A 57 -10.51 4.30 24.30
C GLY A 57 -11.44 3.47 23.42
N ALA A 58 -11.70 3.98 22.23
CA ALA A 58 -12.53 3.35 21.21
C ALA A 58 -11.70 2.82 20.03
N GLN A 59 -10.40 2.55 20.21
CA GLN A 59 -9.54 2.04 19.15
C GLN A 59 -9.72 0.51 18.96
N THR A 60 -10.97 0.08 18.87
CA THR A 60 -11.42 -1.31 18.68
C THR A 60 -12.88 -1.37 18.20
N TYR A 61 -13.34 -2.50 17.66
CA TYR A 61 -14.73 -2.69 17.23
C TYR A 61 -15.40 -3.82 18.02
N ASP A 62 -16.73 -3.82 18.02
CA ASP A 62 -17.55 -4.71 18.85
C ASP A 62 -17.16 -6.18 18.69
N GLY A 63 -16.71 -6.79 19.79
CA GLY A 63 -16.31 -8.20 19.86
C GLY A 63 -14.95 -8.51 19.23
N HIS A 64 -14.08 -7.53 19.01
CA HIS A 64 -12.75 -7.75 18.46
C HIS A 64 -11.82 -8.48 19.45
N GLN A 65 -11.27 -9.62 19.06
CA GLN A 65 -10.52 -10.52 19.94
C GLN A 65 -8.99 -10.41 19.81
N GLY A 66 -8.50 -9.51 18.97
CA GLY A 66 -7.08 -9.44 18.63
C GLY A 66 -6.55 -8.03 18.47
N THR A 67 -5.32 -7.97 17.95
CA THR A 67 -4.68 -6.73 17.51
C THR A 67 -4.53 -6.78 15.99
N ASP A 68 -5.04 -5.75 15.30
CA ASP A 68 -4.91 -5.62 13.85
C ASP A 68 -3.67 -4.79 13.51
N ILE A 69 -2.74 -5.43 12.81
CA ILE A 69 -1.46 -4.86 12.38
C ILE A 69 -1.50 -4.72 10.86
N VAL A 70 -1.87 -3.53 10.38
CA VAL A 70 -2.17 -3.25 8.98
C VAL A 70 -0.94 -2.87 8.18
N LEU A 71 -0.88 -3.33 6.93
CA LEU A 71 0.06 -2.86 5.92
C LEU A 71 -0.44 -1.57 5.27
N ARG A 72 0.43 -0.92 4.51
CA ARG A 72 0.08 0.26 3.71
C ARG A 72 -0.86 -0.10 2.56
N SER A 73 -0.84 -1.36 2.08
CA SER A 73 -1.61 -1.77 0.91
C SER A 73 -1.53 -3.23 0.46
N PHE A 74 -2.38 -3.58 -0.51
CA PHE A 74 -2.28 -4.82 -1.28
C PHE A 74 -1.00 -4.94 -2.11
N ARG A 75 -0.39 -3.84 -2.56
CA ARG A 75 0.91 -3.92 -3.25
C ARG A 75 2.05 -4.26 -2.30
N GLN A 76 2.04 -3.71 -1.08
CA GLN A 76 2.99 -4.10 -0.05
C GLN A 76 2.81 -5.58 0.32
N MET A 77 1.55 -6.04 0.43
CA MET A 77 1.23 -7.46 0.58
C MET A 77 1.85 -8.30 -0.56
N ASP A 78 1.72 -7.84 -1.81
CA ASP A 78 2.27 -8.53 -2.99
C ASP A 78 3.81 -8.60 -2.97
N SER A 79 4.49 -7.64 -2.35
CA SER A 79 5.96 -7.70 -2.13
C SER A 79 6.41 -8.75 -1.11
N GLY A 80 5.48 -9.36 -0.37
CA GLY A 80 5.74 -10.48 0.52
C GLY A 80 6.27 -10.09 1.90
N VAL A 81 5.53 -9.24 2.62
CA VAL A 81 5.84 -8.94 4.03
C VAL A 81 5.68 -10.19 4.89
N ARG A 82 6.72 -10.54 5.65
CA ARG A 82 6.73 -11.75 6.48
C ARG A 82 5.93 -11.56 7.77
N VAL A 83 5.19 -12.61 8.12
CA VAL A 83 4.68 -12.85 9.48
C VAL A 83 5.75 -13.60 10.26
N LEU A 84 6.05 -13.14 11.46
CA LEU A 84 7.10 -13.66 12.33
C LEU A 84 6.48 -14.29 13.57
N ALA A 85 7.01 -15.42 14.04
CA ALA A 85 6.65 -15.96 15.34
C ALA A 85 6.98 -14.93 16.45
N ALA A 86 5.99 -14.57 17.27
CA ALA A 86 6.13 -13.53 18.28
C ALA A 86 7.04 -13.95 19.45
N ALA A 87 7.06 -15.24 19.78
CA ALA A 87 7.86 -15.84 20.85
C ALA A 87 8.24 -17.29 20.50
N PRO A 88 9.22 -17.89 21.19
CA PRO A 88 9.55 -19.31 21.01
C PRO A 88 8.36 -20.21 21.32
N GLY A 89 8.14 -21.25 20.52
CA GLY A 89 7.00 -22.14 20.70
C GLY A 89 6.96 -23.28 19.69
N ARG A 90 5.85 -24.02 19.71
CA ARG A 90 5.58 -25.13 18.81
C ARG A 90 4.34 -24.84 17.98
N VAL A 91 4.43 -25.01 16.66
CA VAL A 91 3.30 -24.84 15.74
C VAL A 91 2.29 -25.96 16.00
N ILE A 92 1.03 -25.60 16.24
CA ILE A 92 -0.05 -26.56 16.55
C ILE A 92 -1.16 -26.60 15.50
N ALA A 93 -1.27 -25.58 14.64
CA ALA A 93 -2.22 -25.56 13.55
C ALA A 93 -1.72 -24.68 12.39
N VAL A 94 -2.09 -25.06 11.17
CA VAL A 94 -1.83 -24.32 9.93
C VAL A 94 -3.05 -24.49 9.02
N VAL A 95 -3.66 -23.38 8.62
CA VAL A 95 -4.76 -23.31 7.65
C VAL A 95 -4.39 -22.28 6.59
N ASP A 96 -4.23 -22.69 5.33
CA ASP A 96 -3.63 -21.83 4.31
C ASP A 96 -4.12 -22.09 2.89
N THR A 97 -5.43 -22.12 2.71
CA THR A 97 -6.06 -22.46 1.41
C THR A 97 -7.12 -21.47 0.92
N ALA A 98 -7.63 -20.60 1.80
CA ALA A 98 -8.66 -19.63 1.48
C ALA A 98 -8.11 -18.50 0.60
N PHE A 99 -9.00 -17.88 -0.18
CA PHE A 99 -8.71 -16.65 -0.92
C PHE A 99 -8.34 -15.51 0.03
N ASP A 100 -7.34 -14.73 -0.37
CA ASP A 100 -6.53 -13.87 0.49
C ASP A 100 -6.42 -12.42 0.02
N ARG A 101 -7.27 -11.99 -0.92
CA ARG A 101 -7.38 -10.60 -1.37
C ARG A 101 -8.80 -10.05 -1.15
N ASN A 102 -9.35 -10.27 0.05
CA ASN A 102 -10.68 -9.77 0.40
C ASN A 102 -10.63 -8.26 0.65
N LYS A 103 -11.66 -7.53 0.22
CA LYS A 103 -11.78 -6.07 0.42
C LYS A 103 -13.06 -5.66 1.13
N VAL A 104 -13.84 -6.66 1.50
CA VAL A 104 -15.19 -6.52 2.04
C VAL A 104 -15.30 -7.29 3.33
N SER A 105 -15.93 -6.68 4.32
CA SER A 105 -16.18 -7.35 5.59
C SER A 105 -17.33 -8.34 5.42
N VAL A 106 -17.03 -9.61 5.67
CA VAL A 106 -17.98 -10.72 5.69
C VAL A 106 -17.67 -11.56 6.92
N ILE A 107 -18.35 -11.26 8.03
CA ILE A 107 -18.08 -11.82 9.36
C ILE A 107 -17.98 -13.35 9.35
N SER A 108 -18.83 -14.03 8.57
CA SER A 108 -18.83 -15.49 8.45
C SER A 108 -17.56 -16.11 7.86
N ARG A 109 -16.64 -15.30 7.32
CA ARG A 109 -15.34 -15.76 6.81
C ARG A 109 -14.26 -15.89 7.90
N GLY A 110 -14.46 -15.29 9.08
CA GLY A 110 -13.55 -15.39 10.23
C GLY A 110 -12.08 -15.12 9.87
N PHE A 111 -11.15 -15.90 10.44
CA PHE A 111 -9.70 -15.76 10.21
C PHE A 111 -9.25 -16.02 8.78
N GLY A 112 -10.02 -16.77 7.99
CA GLY A 112 -9.55 -17.28 6.70
C GLY A 112 -8.36 -18.23 6.87
N ASN A 113 -7.17 -17.78 6.47
CA ASN A 113 -5.92 -18.52 6.66
C ASN A 113 -5.24 -18.09 7.96
N TRP A 114 -4.67 -19.03 8.70
CA TRP A 114 -4.02 -18.75 9.97
C TRP A 114 -3.02 -19.83 10.40
N ILE A 115 -2.11 -19.44 11.30
CA ILE A 115 -1.21 -20.34 12.03
C ILE A 115 -1.47 -20.15 13.52
N ALA A 116 -1.36 -21.22 14.31
CA ALA A 116 -1.33 -21.12 15.77
C ALA A 116 -0.06 -21.75 16.36
N ILE A 117 0.50 -21.08 17.36
CA ILE A 117 1.71 -21.50 18.06
C ILE A 117 1.40 -21.61 19.56
N ALA A 118 1.72 -22.76 20.14
CA ALA A 118 1.69 -22.97 21.58
C ALA A 118 3.04 -22.56 22.21
N HIS A 119 2.98 -21.83 23.30
CA HIS A 119 4.12 -21.32 24.05
C HIS A 119 4.16 -21.92 25.47
N ALA A 120 5.21 -21.58 26.22
CA ALA A 120 5.27 -21.89 27.64
C ALA A 120 4.11 -21.23 28.41
N GLY A 121 3.74 -21.82 29.54
CA GLY A 121 2.73 -21.24 30.45
C GLY A 121 1.27 -21.39 29.99
N GLY A 122 0.97 -22.27 29.02
CA GLY A 122 -0.39 -22.47 28.52
C GLY A 122 -0.89 -21.30 27.66
N ILE A 123 0.04 -20.58 27.03
CA ILE A 123 -0.25 -19.44 26.16
C ILE A 123 -0.20 -19.89 24.70
N TYR A 124 -1.13 -19.37 23.90
CA TYR A 124 -1.23 -19.62 22.47
C TYR A 124 -1.30 -18.30 21.72
N THR A 125 -0.65 -18.23 20.56
CA THR A 125 -0.79 -17.10 19.64
C THR A 125 -1.40 -17.56 18.33
N TYR A 126 -2.30 -16.76 17.78
CA TYR A 126 -2.93 -16.96 16.47
C TYR A 126 -2.53 -15.84 15.53
N TYR A 127 -2.15 -16.23 14.31
CA TYR A 127 -1.68 -15.33 13.26
C TYR A 127 -2.64 -15.48 12.07
N ALA A 128 -3.66 -14.63 12.01
CA ALA A 128 -4.77 -14.75 11.06
C ALA A 128 -4.64 -13.82 9.84
N HIS A 129 -5.51 -14.05 8.86
CA HIS A 129 -5.54 -13.35 7.57
C HIS A 129 -4.29 -13.52 6.71
N ILE A 130 -3.47 -14.54 6.96
CA ILE A 130 -2.23 -14.77 6.21
C ILE A 130 -2.50 -15.04 4.72
N ARG A 131 -1.49 -14.75 3.89
CA ARG A 131 -1.54 -14.95 2.44
C ARG A 131 -1.69 -16.43 2.12
N ARG A 132 -2.51 -16.75 1.12
CA ARG A 132 -2.76 -18.10 0.63
C ARG A 132 -1.48 -18.75 0.14
N SER A 133 -1.27 -20.00 0.54
CA SER A 133 -0.12 -20.82 0.16
C SER A 133 1.21 -20.14 0.49
N SER A 134 1.27 -19.46 1.63
CA SER A 134 2.45 -18.75 2.13
C SER A 134 3.03 -19.32 3.42
N ALA A 135 2.38 -20.29 4.07
CA ALA A 135 2.89 -20.92 5.28
C ALA A 135 4.29 -21.51 5.04
N LEU A 136 5.24 -21.13 5.91
CA LEU A 136 6.66 -21.53 5.87
C LEU A 136 7.00 -22.59 6.92
N VAL A 137 6.00 -23.03 7.69
CA VAL A 137 6.13 -23.99 8.79
C VAL A 137 5.03 -25.03 8.71
N ASN A 138 5.28 -26.18 9.34
CA ASN A 138 4.35 -27.29 9.45
C ASN A 138 3.90 -27.48 10.90
N ILE A 139 2.76 -28.14 11.09
CA ILE A 139 2.31 -28.57 12.41
C ILE A 139 3.38 -29.43 13.05
N GLY A 140 3.81 -29.03 14.25
CA GLY A 140 4.78 -29.72 15.06
C GLY A 140 6.18 -29.11 15.05
N ASP A 141 6.46 -28.17 14.14
CA ASP A 141 7.73 -27.45 14.08
C ASP A 141 7.95 -26.61 15.34
N SER A 142 9.18 -26.58 15.83
CA SER A 142 9.62 -25.63 16.86
C SER A 142 10.13 -24.36 16.19
N VAL A 143 9.72 -23.21 16.70
CA VAL A 143 10.13 -21.90 16.19
C VAL A 143 10.68 -21.04 17.31
N GLU A 144 11.63 -20.17 16.98
CA GLU A 144 12.12 -19.10 17.85
C GLU A 144 11.41 -17.79 17.52
N ALA A 145 11.44 -16.81 18.43
CA ALA A 145 10.96 -15.47 18.14
C ALA A 145 11.64 -14.89 16.88
N GLY A 146 10.87 -14.24 16.02
CA GLY A 146 11.38 -13.68 14.76
C GLY A 146 11.50 -14.68 13.61
N THR A 147 11.23 -15.98 13.83
CA THR A 147 11.20 -16.97 12.74
C THR A 147 10.08 -16.62 11.76
N PRO A 148 10.35 -16.46 10.44
CA PRO A 148 9.29 -16.30 9.46
C PRO A 148 8.40 -17.53 9.39
N ILE A 149 7.08 -17.35 9.51
CA ILE A 149 6.09 -18.44 9.52
C ILE A 149 5.09 -18.37 8.38
N ALA A 150 4.84 -17.18 7.81
CA ALA A 150 3.96 -16.97 6.67
C ALA A 150 4.23 -15.61 6.02
N LEU A 151 3.41 -15.22 5.04
CA LEU A 151 3.32 -13.86 4.55
C LEU A 151 1.99 -13.22 4.97
N VAL A 152 1.98 -11.91 5.20
CA VAL A 152 0.76 -11.15 5.50
C VAL A 152 -0.15 -11.19 4.28
N GLY A 153 -1.45 -11.36 4.50
CA GLY A 153 -2.47 -11.41 3.45
C GLY A 153 -3.71 -10.58 3.80
N SER A 154 -4.82 -10.94 3.17
CA SER A 154 -6.16 -10.45 3.48
C SER A 154 -7.19 -11.58 3.31
N ALA A 155 -6.89 -12.74 3.90
CA ALA A 155 -7.81 -13.89 3.91
C ALA A 155 -8.92 -13.72 4.94
N GLY A 156 -10.10 -14.28 4.70
CA GLY A 156 -11.19 -14.25 5.69
C GLY A 156 -11.98 -12.94 5.71
N ASN A 157 -12.37 -12.50 6.91
CA ASN A 157 -13.07 -11.24 7.16
C ASN A 157 -12.05 -10.09 7.26
N SER A 158 -11.47 -9.71 6.12
CA SER A 158 -10.42 -8.68 6.04
C SER A 158 -10.75 -7.72 4.89
N THR A 159 -10.56 -6.42 5.12
CA THR A 159 -10.89 -5.36 4.14
C THR A 159 -9.66 -4.66 3.57
N ASP A 160 -8.55 -4.73 4.30
CA ASP A 160 -7.23 -4.24 3.93
C ASP A 160 -6.21 -5.27 4.42
N PRO A 161 -5.04 -5.42 3.78
CA PRO A 161 -4.08 -6.44 4.18
C PRO A 161 -3.48 -6.12 5.54
N HIS A 162 -3.65 -7.06 6.46
CA HIS A 162 -3.19 -6.95 7.84
C HIS A 162 -2.96 -8.32 8.44
N LEU A 163 -2.16 -8.37 9.50
CA LEU A 163 -2.13 -9.50 10.41
C LEU A 163 -3.11 -9.23 11.55
N HIS A 164 -4.05 -10.14 11.76
CA HIS A 164 -4.85 -10.18 12.98
C HIS A 164 -4.16 -11.13 13.97
N PHE A 165 -3.67 -10.57 15.08
CA PHE A 165 -2.88 -11.29 16.08
C PHE A 165 -3.66 -11.43 17.37
N GLU A 166 -3.95 -12.67 17.76
CA GLU A 166 -4.63 -12.97 19.04
C GLU A 166 -3.70 -13.71 19.99
N VAL A 167 -3.88 -13.46 21.28
CA VAL A 167 -3.21 -14.18 22.37
C VAL A 167 -4.28 -14.84 23.22
N TRP A 168 -4.08 -16.10 23.57
CA TRP A 168 -5.02 -16.87 24.36
C TRP A 168 -4.30 -17.60 25.49
N ASN A 169 -5.02 -17.85 26.57
CA ASN A 169 -4.75 -18.99 27.45
C ASN A 169 -5.82 -20.08 27.25
N ASP A 170 -5.76 -21.13 28.05
CA ASP A 170 -6.70 -22.26 27.95
C ASP A 170 -8.20 -21.87 28.12
N SER A 171 -8.52 -20.67 28.59
CA SER A 171 -9.90 -20.27 28.92
C SER A 171 -10.40 -18.97 28.26
N ALA A 172 -9.53 -18.07 27.82
CA ALA A 172 -9.93 -16.75 27.31
C ALA A 172 -8.89 -16.08 26.39
N VAL A 173 -9.37 -15.12 25.61
CA VAL A 173 -8.55 -14.10 24.94
C VAL A 173 -7.78 -13.30 26.00
N ILE A 174 -6.52 -13.01 25.71
CA ILE A 174 -5.66 -12.10 26.47
C ILE A 174 -5.38 -10.90 25.58
N ASP A 175 -5.64 -9.70 26.10
CA ASP A 175 -5.07 -8.49 25.49
C ASP A 175 -3.58 -8.39 25.86
N PRO A 176 -2.65 -8.43 24.89
CA PRO A 176 -1.22 -8.37 25.17
C PRO A 176 -0.74 -6.99 25.64
N PHE A 177 -1.58 -5.95 25.60
CA PHE A 177 -1.26 -4.60 26.03
C PHE A 177 -1.69 -4.34 27.48
N ALA A 178 -0.77 -3.84 28.29
CA ALA A 178 -1.08 -3.27 29.59
C ALA A 178 -1.71 -1.88 29.43
N GLY A 179 -2.73 -1.59 30.25
CA GLY A 179 -3.37 -0.29 30.28
C GLY A 179 -4.38 -0.14 31.42
N PRO A 180 -4.88 1.07 31.67
CA PRO A 180 -5.83 1.35 32.75
C PRO A 180 -7.13 0.55 32.67
N CYS A 181 -7.56 0.14 31.48
CA CYS A 181 -8.74 -0.69 31.25
C CYS A 181 -8.43 -2.16 30.96
N ASN A 182 -7.17 -2.57 31.11
CA ASN A 182 -6.76 -3.98 31.24
C ASN A 182 -6.08 -4.20 32.61
N PRO A 183 -6.78 -3.93 33.73
CA PRO A 183 -6.15 -3.92 35.05
C PRO A 183 -5.72 -5.33 35.48
N GLY A 184 -4.47 -5.45 35.96
CA GLY A 184 -3.92 -6.70 36.48
C GLY A 184 -3.18 -7.56 35.44
N SER A 185 -3.21 -7.18 34.16
CA SER A 185 -2.43 -7.83 33.10
C SER A 185 -1.13 -7.06 32.85
N PRO A 186 0.06 -7.64 33.11
CA PRO A 186 1.31 -7.04 32.64
C PRO A 186 1.35 -7.03 31.10
N SER A 187 2.19 -6.17 30.54
CA SER A 187 2.45 -6.18 29.10
C SER A 187 3.06 -7.52 28.71
N TYR A 188 2.54 -8.13 27.65
CA TYR A 188 3.18 -9.27 27.00
C TYR A 188 4.18 -8.82 25.93
N TRP A 189 4.21 -7.55 25.54
CA TRP A 189 5.21 -7.02 24.60
C TRP A 189 6.53 -6.73 25.31
N ILE A 190 7.65 -7.11 24.68
CA ILE A 190 9.00 -6.75 25.14
C ILE A 190 9.13 -5.23 25.21
N ASP A 191 8.71 -4.55 24.15
CA ASP A 191 8.69 -3.10 24.01
C ASP A 191 7.27 -2.66 23.63
N GLN A 192 6.40 -2.51 24.63
CA GLN A 192 5.04 -2.00 24.41
C GLN A 192 5.11 -0.56 23.88
N PRO A 193 4.46 -0.25 22.74
CA PRO A 193 4.42 1.11 22.23
C PRO A 193 3.49 1.96 23.11
N ALA A 194 3.73 3.26 23.16
CA ALA A 194 2.78 4.19 23.77
C ALA A 194 1.43 4.09 23.05
N TYR A 195 0.34 4.15 23.83
CA TYR A 195 -1.00 4.32 23.28
C TYR A 195 -1.06 5.66 22.56
N ASP A 196 -1.37 5.63 21.26
CA ASP A 196 -1.26 6.79 20.37
C ASP A 196 -2.56 7.03 19.59
N THR A 197 -3.24 8.11 19.94
CA THR A 197 -4.43 8.62 19.25
C THR A 197 -4.14 9.85 18.40
N SER A 198 -2.86 10.21 18.24
CA SER A 198 -2.47 11.33 17.40
C SER A 198 -2.71 11.01 15.93
N PHE A 199 -2.94 12.07 15.16
CA PHE A 199 -3.07 11.98 13.72
C PHE A 199 -1.78 11.47 13.06
N GLY A 200 -1.91 10.60 12.07
CA GLY A 200 -0.82 10.25 11.18
C GLY A 200 -1.27 9.83 9.79
N VAL A 201 -0.38 10.00 8.83
CA VAL A 201 -0.60 9.61 7.44
C VAL A 201 0.05 8.26 7.18
N ILE A 202 -0.77 7.29 6.78
CA ILE A 202 -0.28 5.97 6.37
C ILE A 202 0.24 6.08 4.94
N ASN A 203 -0.53 6.65 4.02
CA ASN A 203 -0.14 6.72 2.62
C ASN A 203 -0.92 7.78 1.88
N HIS A 204 -0.40 8.27 0.77
CA HIS A 204 -1.12 9.15 -0.13
C HIS A 204 -0.53 9.06 -1.54
N GLY A 205 -1.26 9.55 -2.54
CA GLY A 205 -0.74 9.61 -3.89
C GLY A 205 -1.74 10.10 -4.93
N LEU A 206 -1.29 10.05 -6.18
CA LEU A 206 -2.09 10.33 -7.37
C LEU A 206 -2.34 9.05 -8.16
N ILE A 207 -3.59 8.85 -8.59
CA ILE A 207 -3.98 7.84 -9.57
C ILE A 207 -4.77 8.50 -10.69
N SER A 208 -4.66 8.00 -11.92
CA SER A 208 -5.59 8.34 -12.98
C SER A 208 -6.64 7.24 -13.15
N SER A 209 -7.84 7.60 -13.62
CA SER A 209 -8.91 6.65 -13.91
C SER A 209 -9.96 7.22 -14.85
N ASP A 210 -10.60 6.35 -15.63
CA ASP A 210 -11.68 6.74 -16.56
C ASP A 210 -12.99 7.16 -15.88
N SER A 211 -13.17 6.77 -14.62
CA SER A 211 -14.35 7.05 -13.80
C SER A 211 -13.94 7.43 -12.39
N VAL A 212 -14.87 8.01 -11.61
CA VAL A 212 -14.61 8.31 -10.19
C VAL A 212 -14.15 7.03 -9.49
N PRO A 213 -13.00 7.03 -8.80
CA PRO A 213 -12.48 5.81 -8.21
C PRO A 213 -13.33 5.36 -7.03
N THR A 214 -13.38 4.05 -6.86
CA THR A 214 -13.91 3.39 -5.68
C THR A 214 -12.82 3.26 -4.62
N LEU A 215 -13.22 2.97 -3.38
CA LEU A 215 -12.26 2.63 -2.32
C LEU A 215 -11.41 1.40 -2.70
N ASP A 216 -12.00 0.42 -3.40
CA ASP A 216 -11.30 -0.78 -3.84
C ASP A 216 -10.20 -0.49 -4.86
N ASP A 217 -10.36 0.56 -5.68
CA ASP A 217 -9.30 1.05 -6.56
C ASP A 217 -8.17 1.63 -5.72
N ILE A 218 -8.47 2.56 -4.80
CA ILE A 218 -7.47 3.22 -3.95
C ILE A 218 -6.65 2.21 -3.13
N ARG A 219 -7.29 1.16 -2.58
CA ARG A 219 -6.63 0.12 -1.79
C ARG A 219 -5.61 -0.72 -2.56
N GLU A 220 -5.85 -0.95 -3.85
CA GLU A 220 -4.94 -1.72 -4.72
C GLU A 220 -3.68 -0.94 -5.09
N TYR A 221 -3.78 0.40 -5.12
CA TYR A 221 -2.76 1.28 -5.65
C TYR A 221 -2.02 2.05 -4.56
N PRO A 222 -1.17 1.38 -3.77
CA PRO A 222 0.15 1.98 -3.49
C PRO A 222 1.30 1.06 -3.02
N MET A 223 2.46 1.20 -3.66
CA MET A 223 3.81 1.31 -3.08
C MET A 223 4.77 1.45 -4.25
N TYR A 224 5.00 2.70 -4.64
CA TYR A 224 6.28 3.34 -4.95
C TYR A 224 5.99 4.84 -5.10
N GLY A 225 6.28 5.60 -4.05
CA GLY A 225 6.15 7.07 -4.02
C GLY A 225 7.16 7.80 -4.91
N ILE A 226 7.31 7.39 -6.18
CA ILE A 226 8.15 8.09 -7.17
C ILE A 226 7.51 8.13 -8.57
N TYR A 227 6.59 7.22 -8.90
CA TYR A 227 5.93 7.24 -10.20
C TYR A 227 4.43 7.45 -10.01
N ASN A 228 3.99 8.70 -10.19
CA ASN A 228 2.63 9.01 -10.56
C ASN A 228 2.35 8.27 -11.88
N TYR A 229 1.74 7.09 -11.82
CA TYR A 229 1.26 6.41 -13.02
C TYR A 229 -0.02 7.11 -13.46
N LEU A 230 0.16 8.21 -14.19
CA LEU A 230 -0.92 8.88 -14.88
C LEU A 230 -0.99 8.31 -16.29
N ASN A 231 -2.07 7.58 -16.57
CA ASN A 231 -2.51 7.34 -17.94
C ASN A 231 -3.25 8.60 -18.39
N PHE A 232 -2.62 9.39 -19.26
CA PHE A 232 -3.20 10.67 -19.72
C PHE A 232 -4.43 10.50 -20.63
N ASN A 233 -4.77 9.26 -21.02
CA ASN A 233 -6.05 8.96 -21.68
C ASN A 233 -7.21 8.87 -20.70
N ASP A 234 -6.93 8.67 -19.41
CA ASP A 234 -7.94 8.59 -18.38
C ASP A 234 -8.61 9.95 -18.20
N ARG A 235 -9.90 9.91 -17.84
CA ARG A 235 -10.71 11.13 -17.72
C ARG A 235 -10.45 11.92 -16.46
N LEU A 236 -9.97 11.27 -15.40
CA LEU A 236 -9.80 11.85 -14.07
C LEU A 236 -8.40 11.60 -13.51
N ILE A 237 -7.94 12.54 -12.70
CA ILE A 237 -6.82 12.34 -11.77
C ILE A 237 -7.38 12.48 -10.36
N THR A 238 -7.06 11.54 -9.49
CA THR A 238 -7.49 11.50 -8.10
C THR A 238 -6.28 11.62 -7.19
N PHE A 239 -6.36 12.54 -6.24
CA PHE A 239 -5.51 12.54 -5.06
C PHE A 239 -6.25 11.79 -3.97
N TRP A 240 -5.58 10.82 -3.35
CA TRP A 240 -6.12 10.05 -2.24
C TRP A 240 -5.13 10.06 -1.08
N ILE A 241 -5.67 9.88 0.12
CA ILE A 241 -4.92 9.77 1.37
C ILE A 241 -5.55 8.71 2.26
N GLN A 242 -4.69 7.99 2.97
CA GLN A 242 -4.98 6.99 3.97
C GLN A 242 -4.35 7.44 5.29
N GLU A 243 -5.13 7.52 6.34
CA GLU A 243 -4.77 8.19 7.58
C GLU A 243 -5.37 7.50 8.82
N TYR A 244 -4.87 7.85 10.00
CA TYR A 244 -5.38 7.39 11.28
C TYR A 244 -5.44 8.55 12.28
N GLY A 245 -6.24 8.39 13.34
CA GLY A 245 -6.32 9.36 14.43
C GLY A 245 -7.09 10.64 14.08
N ILE A 246 -8.15 10.51 13.27
CA ILE A 246 -9.11 11.59 13.00
C ILE A 246 -10.14 11.62 14.14
N HIS A 247 -10.47 12.81 14.62
CA HIS A 247 -11.44 13.04 15.69
C HIS A 247 -12.66 13.82 15.18
N ALA A 248 -13.80 13.62 15.83
CA ALA A 248 -14.99 14.42 15.55
C ALA A 248 -14.70 15.92 15.75
N GLY A 249 -15.01 16.71 14.73
CA GLY A 249 -14.71 18.15 14.69
C GLY A 249 -13.44 18.50 13.91
N ASP A 250 -12.57 17.53 13.61
CA ASP A 250 -11.43 17.76 12.72
C ASP A 250 -11.89 18.18 11.32
N THR A 251 -11.11 19.02 10.65
CA THR A 251 -11.39 19.46 9.28
C THR A 251 -10.38 18.93 8.28
N SER A 252 -10.87 18.27 7.24
CA SER A 252 -10.07 17.77 6.12
C SER A 252 -10.30 18.65 4.90
N ARG A 253 -9.22 19.16 4.31
CA ARG A 253 -9.25 19.93 3.06
C ARG A 253 -8.31 19.33 2.04
N ILE A 254 -8.80 19.06 0.82
CA ILE A 254 -7.92 18.85 -0.34
C ILE A 254 -8.00 20.08 -1.23
N GLU A 255 -6.85 20.72 -1.45
CA GLU A 255 -6.69 21.85 -2.36
C GLU A 255 -5.95 21.39 -3.61
N TRP A 256 -6.43 21.83 -4.77
CA TRP A 256 -5.71 21.65 -6.03
C TRP A 256 -5.32 22.99 -6.61
N SER A 257 -4.07 23.09 -6.99
CA SER A 257 -3.47 24.28 -7.55
C SER A 257 -2.66 23.95 -8.80
N SER A 258 -2.45 24.94 -9.66
CA SER A 258 -1.68 24.75 -10.90
C SER A 258 -0.81 25.95 -11.21
N LYS A 259 0.24 25.74 -12.01
CA LYS A 259 1.05 26.81 -12.60
C LYS A 259 1.65 26.36 -13.93
N THR A 260 2.12 27.32 -14.73
CA THR A 260 2.90 27.02 -15.94
C THR A 260 4.26 26.42 -15.58
N MET A 261 4.76 25.49 -16.40
CA MET A 261 6.08 24.86 -16.18
C MET A 261 7.23 25.86 -16.26
N SER A 262 7.13 26.85 -17.16
CA SER A 262 8.14 27.89 -17.35
C SER A 262 8.11 28.98 -16.28
N GLY A 263 7.09 28.99 -15.41
CA GLY A 263 6.83 30.07 -14.48
C GLY A 263 7.62 29.97 -13.17
N SER A 264 8.33 31.05 -12.84
CA SER A 264 8.72 31.38 -11.45
C SER A 264 7.53 31.75 -10.57
N GLU A 265 6.34 31.89 -11.18
CA GLU A 265 5.08 32.22 -10.53
C GLU A 265 4.66 31.17 -9.49
N PRO A 266 3.93 31.58 -8.44
CA PRO A 266 3.38 30.66 -7.45
C PRO A 266 2.30 29.77 -8.05
N PHE A 267 1.97 28.69 -7.36
CA PHE A 267 0.80 27.87 -7.68
C PHE A 267 -0.48 28.67 -7.42
N GLU A 268 -1.38 28.71 -8.40
CA GLU A 268 -2.69 29.33 -8.28
C GLU A 268 -3.73 28.26 -7.90
N LYS A 269 -4.44 28.47 -6.79
CA LYS A 269 -5.53 27.60 -6.34
C LYS A 269 -6.63 27.55 -7.39
N GLN A 270 -6.97 26.35 -7.85
CA GLN A 270 -8.00 26.11 -8.84
C GLN A 270 -9.33 25.75 -8.16
N PHE A 271 -9.27 24.86 -7.18
CA PHE A 271 -10.43 24.48 -6.37
C PHE A 271 -9.97 23.83 -5.07
N GLU A 272 -10.91 23.73 -4.12
CA GLU A 272 -10.72 23.04 -2.86
C GLU A 272 -11.98 22.27 -2.48
N TRP A 273 -11.82 21.28 -1.62
CA TRP A 273 -12.91 20.50 -1.08
C TRP A 273 -12.68 20.30 0.41
N ASP A 274 -13.63 20.75 1.22
CA ASP A 274 -13.58 20.80 2.68
C ASP A 274 -14.61 19.86 3.30
N TYR A 275 -14.26 19.29 4.46
CA TYR A 275 -15.18 18.47 5.26
C TYR A 275 -14.87 18.56 6.74
N VAL A 276 -15.92 18.53 7.55
CA VAL A 276 -15.84 18.45 9.00
C VAL A 276 -16.24 17.04 9.41
N HIS A 277 -15.33 16.33 10.07
CA HIS A 277 -15.58 14.97 10.54
C HIS A 277 -16.62 14.97 11.66
N THR A 278 -17.60 14.09 11.55
CA THR A 278 -18.68 13.95 12.55
C THR A 278 -18.45 12.83 13.55
N ALA A 279 -17.37 12.08 13.40
CA ALA A 279 -17.03 10.91 14.21
C ALA A 279 -15.51 10.74 14.26
N ASP A 280 -15.06 9.96 15.24
CA ASP A 280 -13.66 9.56 15.36
C ASP A 280 -13.38 8.40 14.38
N TYR A 281 -12.31 8.51 13.61
CA TYR A 281 -11.85 7.46 12.71
C TYR A 281 -10.39 7.09 13.04
N ARG A 282 -10.22 5.86 13.50
CA ARG A 282 -8.89 5.25 13.73
C ARG A 282 -8.15 4.96 12.44
N TYR A 283 -8.88 4.81 11.35
CA TYR A 283 -8.37 4.39 10.06
C TYR A 283 -9.36 4.87 9.01
N TYR A 284 -8.88 5.70 8.08
CA TYR A 284 -9.73 6.44 7.18
C TYR A 284 -9.10 6.62 5.82
N TYR A 285 -9.94 6.67 4.79
CA TYR A 285 -9.55 7.00 3.43
C TYR A 285 -10.32 8.22 2.98
N TRP A 286 -9.61 9.13 2.32
CA TRP A 286 -10.18 10.33 1.74
C TRP A 286 -9.60 10.60 0.37
N TRP A 287 -10.40 11.20 -0.51
CA TRP A 287 -9.93 11.54 -1.84
C TRP A 287 -10.73 12.67 -2.47
N SER A 288 -10.12 13.32 -3.45
CA SER A 288 -10.78 14.23 -4.38
C SER A 288 -10.16 14.06 -5.76
N TYR A 289 -10.84 14.53 -6.79
CA TYR A 289 -10.42 14.33 -8.16
C TYR A 289 -10.67 15.54 -9.04
N ILE A 290 -9.88 15.64 -10.10
CA ILE A 290 -10.05 16.56 -11.21
C ILE A 290 -10.37 15.82 -12.48
N ARG A 291 -10.95 16.53 -13.44
CA ARG A 291 -10.80 16.13 -14.83
C ARG A 291 -9.33 16.26 -15.23
N MET A 292 -8.86 15.28 -16.00
CA MET A 292 -7.56 15.31 -16.65
C MET A 292 -7.38 16.66 -17.34
N PRO A 293 -6.43 17.50 -16.92
CA PRO A 293 -6.28 18.82 -17.52
C PRO A 293 -5.85 18.67 -18.97
N SER A 294 -6.44 19.46 -19.86
CA SER A 294 -6.12 19.45 -21.30
C SER A 294 -4.98 20.41 -21.66
N ASN A 295 -4.58 21.28 -20.75
CA ASN A 295 -3.54 22.28 -20.93
C ASN A 295 -2.14 21.67 -20.74
N THR A 296 -1.42 21.55 -21.85
CA THR A 296 0.00 21.16 -21.88
C THR A 296 0.88 22.29 -21.35
N GLY A 297 2.00 21.96 -20.71
CA GLY A 297 2.95 22.93 -20.17
C GLY A 297 2.63 23.41 -18.75
N TRP A 298 1.91 22.60 -17.97
CA TRP A 298 1.45 22.94 -16.63
C TRP A 298 1.89 21.91 -15.60
N THR A 299 2.22 22.39 -14.41
CA THR A 299 2.38 21.57 -13.21
C THR A 299 1.17 21.78 -12.32
N TRP A 300 0.56 20.67 -11.93
CA TRP A 300 -0.56 20.60 -11.01
C TRP A 300 -0.10 20.02 -9.68
N ARG A 301 -0.77 20.44 -8.61
CA ARG A 301 -0.48 20.04 -7.24
C ARG A 301 -1.76 19.78 -6.50
N ALA A 302 -1.81 18.67 -5.76
CA ALA A 302 -2.81 18.40 -4.75
C ALA A 302 -2.16 18.52 -3.37
N GLN A 303 -2.84 19.20 -2.45
CA GLN A 303 -2.39 19.40 -1.08
C GLN A 303 -3.50 19.01 -0.12
N TYR A 304 -3.17 18.21 0.87
CA TYR A 304 -4.11 17.85 1.93
C TYR A 304 -3.75 18.54 3.23
N PHE A 305 -4.77 19.12 3.85
CA PHE A 305 -4.69 19.80 5.13
C PHE A 305 -5.62 19.14 6.13
N LEU A 306 -5.11 18.92 7.35
CA LEU A 306 -5.91 18.60 8.51
C LEU A 306 -5.89 19.80 9.46
N ASN A 307 -7.05 20.31 9.86
CA ASN A 307 -7.17 21.46 10.76
C ASN A 307 -6.34 22.67 10.29
N ASN A 308 -6.37 22.93 8.97
CA ASN A 308 -5.56 23.94 8.27
C ASN A 308 -4.04 23.74 8.29
N VAL A 309 -3.54 22.63 8.82
CA VAL A 309 -2.11 22.26 8.76
C VAL A 309 -1.87 21.42 7.51
N LEU A 310 -0.90 21.79 6.68
CA LEU A 310 -0.51 21.00 5.51
C LEU A 310 0.16 19.70 5.97
N VAL A 311 -0.38 18.55 5.56
CA VAL A 311 0.15 17.23 5.99
C VAL A 311 0.57 16.33 4.82
N ALA A 312 0.04 16.53 3.61
CA ALA A 312 0.48 15.80 2.43
C ALA A 312 0.45 16.68 1.17
N THR A 313 1.31 16.36 0.20
CA THR A 313 1.37 17.06 -1.09
C THR A 313 1.86 16.10 -2.16
N ASP A 314 1.16 16.08 -3.30
CA ASP A 314 1.61 15.45 -4.53
C ASP A 314 1.51 16.42 -5.69
N SER A 315 2.29 16.19 -6.74
CA SER A 315 2.27 17.03 -7.93
C SER A 315 2.53 16.20 -9.18
N PHE A 316 1.95 16.61 -10.29
CA PHE A 316 2.20 16.03 -11.59
C PHE A 316 2.33 17.12 -12.64
N THR A 317 2.94 16.78 -13.78
CA THR A 317 3.22 17.74 -14.84
C THR A 317 2.70 17.21 -16.16
N ILE A 318 2.03 18.07 -16.91
CA ILE A 318 1.68 17.86 -18.31
C ILE A 318 2.71 18.65 -19.12
N PRO A 319 3.65 18.01 -19.83
CA PRO A 319 4.69 18.73 -20.58
C PRO A 319 4.08 19.58 -21.70
N ALA A 320 4.76 20.66 -22.12
CA ALA A 320 4.30 21.55 -23.18
C ALA A 320 4.57 20.94 -24.57
N LEU A 321 3.61 21.08 -25.49
CA LEU A 321 3.82 20.68 -26.89
C LEU A 321 4.90 21.52 -27.59
N THR A 322 5.29 22.70 -27.13
CA THR A 322 6.30 23.53 -27.81
C THR A 322 7.71 22.91 -27.84
N ASP A 323 7.99 21.92 -26.98
CA ASP A 323 9.22 21.11 -27.07
C ASP A 323 9.09 19.96 -28.09
N VAL A 324 8.00 19.92 -28.85
CA VAL A 324 7.63 18.86 -29.79
C VAL A 324 6.90 19.49 -30.98
N ALA A 325 7.58 19.79 -32.09
CA ALA A 325 7.15 20.84 -33.03
C ALA A 325 5.65 20.84 -33.36
N GLN A 326 5.06 22.04 -33.29
CA GLN A 326 3.63 22.26 -33.49
C GLN A 326 3.31 22.49 -34.97
N GLN A 327 2.94 21.43 -35.68
CA GLN A 327 2.01 21.50 -36.80
C GLN A 327 0.80 20.59 -36.48
N GLU A 328 -0.32 20.84 -37.14
CA GLU A 328 -1.53 20.01 -36.96
C GLU A 328 -1.30 18.61 -37.55
N PRO A 329 -1.71 17.53 -36.85
CA PRO A 329 -1.67 16.19 -37.41
C PRO A 329 -2.54 16.12 -38.67
N LEU A 330 -2.21 15.21 -39.58
CA LEU A 330 -3.14 14.83 -40.64
C LEU A 330 -4.48 14.42 -40.00
N ALA A 331 -5.58 14.92 -40.54
CA ALA A 331 -6.91 14.67 -39.97
C ALA A 331 -7.17 13.16 -39.82
N GLY A 332 -7.62 12.74 -38.63
CA GLY A 332 -7.89 11.35 -38.30
C GLY A 332 -6.67 10.53 -37.89
N THR A 333 -5.53 11.15 -37.57
CA THR A 333 -4.33 10.44 -37.09
C THR A 333 -4.50 9.94 -35.66
N VAL A 334 -4.21 8.66 -35.43
CA VAL A 334 -4.21 7.97 -34.14
C VAL A 334 -2.83 7.36 -33.89
N VAL A 335 -2.34 7.47 -32.66
CA VAL A 335 -1.06 6.90 -32.20
C VAL A 335 -1.30 6.16 -30.91
N GLY A 336 -0.82 4.92 -30.81
CA GLY A 336 -0.95 4.10 -29.61
C GLY A 336 0.24 3.16 -29.40
N TYR A 337 0.48 2.73 -28.17
CA TYR A 337 1.51 1.74 -27.85
C TYR A 337 0.89 0.35 -27.72
N ASN A 338 1.48 -0.63 -28.40
CA ASN A 338 1.13 -2.05 -28.24
C ASN A 338 2.20 -2.75 -27.39
N ALA A 339 1.84 -3.05 -26.15
CA ALA A 339 2.72 -3.68 -25.16
C ALA A 339 3.15 -5.10 -25.54
N SER A 340 2.25 -5.89 -26.15
CA SER A 340 2.55 -7.28 -26.53
C SER A 340 3.65 -7.38 -27.58
N SER A 341 3.71 -6.40 -28.48
CA SER A 341 4.70 -6.35 -29.54
C SER A 341 5.78 -5.28 -29.36
N ARG A 342 5.74 -4.53 -28.26
CA ARG A 342 6.65 -3.41 -27.96
C ARG A 342 6.79 -2.47 -29.16
N SER A 343 5.67 -2.02 -29.69
CA SER A 343 5.65 -1.20 -30.89
C SER A 343 4.66 -0.06 -30.77
N VAL A 344 4.99 1.08 -31.34
CA VAL A 344 4.04 2.16 -31.54
C VAL A 344 3.28 1.92 -32.83
N VAL A 345 1.96 1.89 -32.74
CA VAL A 345 1.06 1.76 -33.87
C VAL A 345 0.55 3.15 -34.24
N LEU A 346 0.66 3.45 -35.53
CA LEU A 346 0.18 4.68 -36.14
C LEU A 346 -0.86 4.33 -37.18
N GLN A 347 -1.98 5.05 -37.15
CA GLN A 347 -3.00 5.00 -38.18
C GLN A 347 -3.31 6.43 -38.60
N SER A 348 -3.09 6.75 -39.87
CA SER A 348 -3.38 8.08 -40.41
C SER A 348 -3.97 7.92 -41.82
N PRO A 349 -5.30 8.06 -41.99
CA PRO A 349 -5.99 7.79 -43.26
C PRO A 349 -5.47 8.58 -44.46
N ASN A 350 -4.79 9.71 -44.22
CA ASN A 350 -4.26 10.59 -45.24
C ASN A 350 -2.73 10.50 -45.39
N ALA A 351 -2.12 9.46 -44.81
CA ALA A 351 -0.67 9.34 -44.76
C ALA A 351 -0.09 8.29 -45.72
N ALA A 352 -0.88 7.62 -46.54
CA ALA A 352 -0.43 6.47 -47.33
C ALA A 352 0.90 6.70 -48.06
N GLY A 353 1.89 5.84 -47.80
CA GLY A 353 3.23 5.90 -48.39
C GLY A 353 4.12 7.05 -47.91
N LEU A 354 3.72 7.81 -46.89
CA LEU A 354 4.55 8.88 -46.32
C LEU A 354 5.57 8.34 -45.31
N PRO A 355 6.78 8.93 -45.25
CA PRO A 355 7.77 8.60 -44.25
C PRO A 355 7.32 9.08 -42.87
N VAL A 356 7.59 8.27 -41.86
CA VAL A 356 7.25 8.54 -40.46
C VAL A 356 8.53 8.57 -39.63
N ARG A 357 8.63 9.55 -38.72
CA ARG A 357 9.68 9.62 -37.72
C ARG A 357 9.06 9.89 -36.35
N LEU A 358 9.32 9.02 -35.40
CA LEU A 358 8.94 9.18 -34.00
C LEU A 358 10.20 9.45 -33.18
N GLN A 359 10.20 10.52 -32.39
CA GLN A 359 11.21 10.77 -31.37
C GLN A 359 10.57 10.71 -30.00
N LEU A 360 11.19 9.99 -29.08
CA LEU A 360 10.71 9.85 -27.70
C LEU A 360 11.62 10.62 -26.78
N PHE A 361 11.02 11.36 -25.87
CA PHE A 361 11.71 12.14 -24.85
C PHE A 361 11.24 11.67 -23.47
N ASP A 362 12.16 11.63 -22.51
CA ASP A 362 11.79 11.43 -21.12
C ASP A 362 11.03 12.66 -20.59
N LEU A 363 10.47 12.56 -19.38
CA LEU A 363 9.74 13.67 -18.77
C LEU A 363 10.63 14.87 -18.38
N ALA A 364 11.96 14.72 -18.45
CA ALA A 364 12.91 15.80 -18.29
C ALA A 364 13.26 16.48 -19.62
N GLY A 365 12.69 16.02 -20.75
CA GLY A 365 12.91 16.57 -22.08
C GLY A 365 14.15 16.03 -22.80
N ASN A 366 14.84 15.02 -22.25
CA ASN A 366 15.98 14.40 -22.93
C ASN A 366 15.49 13.45 -24.02
N LEU A 367 16.13 13.49 -25.19
CA LEU A 367 15.85 12.54 -26.27
C LEU A 367 16.29 11.14 -25.86
N VAL A 368 15.34 10.21 -25.77
CA VAL A 368 15.54 8.81 -25.40
C VAL A 368 15.65 7.92 -26.64
N SER A 369 14.80 8.16 -27.65
CA SER A 369 14.74 7.30 -28.83
C SER A 369 14.39 8.07 -30.09
N THR A 370 14.79 7.53 -31.25
CA THR A 370 14.30 7.96 -32.56
C THR A 370 14.07 6.75 -33.45
N ILE A 371 12.83 6.59 -33.91
CA ILE A 371 12.37 5.49 -34.76
C ILE A 371 11.91 6.06 -36.10
N ARG A 372 12.17 5.32 -37.17
CA ARG A 372 11.72 5.68 -38.53
C ARG A 372 10.96 4.50 -39.13
N ALA A 373 9.91 4.82 -39.88
CA ALA A 373 9.10 3.86 -40.61
C ALA A 373 8.54 4.52 -41.87
N GLU A 374 7.79 3.75 -42.65
CA GLU A 374 6.94 4.23 -43.72
C GLU A 374 5.53 3.70 -43.46
N THR A 375 4.53 4.48 -43.84
CA THR A 375 3.14 4.02 -43.80
C THR A 375 2.85 3.12 -45.00
N ASP A 376 1.98 2.13 -44.79
CA ASP A 376 1.46 1.29 -45.85
C ASP A 376 0.47 2.03 -46.77
N SER A 377 -0.10 1.32 -47.74
CA SER A 377 -1.09 1.86 -48.68
C SER A 377 -2.40 2.33 -48.03
N GLU A 378 -2.64 1.96 -46.77
CA GLU A 378 -3.81 2.34 -45.98
C GLU A 378 -3.47 3.43 -44.95
N GLY A 379 -2.22 3.91 -44.91
CA GLY A 379 -1.77 4.95 -43.99
C GLY A 379 -1.42 4.44 -42.60
N ASN A 380 -1.21 3.14 -42.42
CA ASN A 380 -0.80 2.55 -41.14
C ASN A 380 0.72 2.39 -41.08
N ALA A 381 1.32 2.61 -39.92
CA ALA A 381 2.72 2.27 -39.67
C ALA A 381 2.88 1.58 -38.31
N ARG A 382 3.82 0.63 -38.25
CA ARG A 382 4.27 0.04 -36.99
C ARG A 382 5.71 0.41 -36.75
N LEU A 383 5.94 1.18 -35.69
CA LEU A 383 7.26 1.65 -35.29
C LEU A 383 7.76 0.75 -34.17
N GLN A 384 8.66 -0.14 -34.55
CA GLN A 384 9.20 -1.15 -33.67
C GLN A 384 10.30 -0.55 -32.78
N LEU A 385 10.22 -0.78 -31.46
CA LEU A 385 11.18 -0.26 -30.46
C LEU A 385 12.40 -1.19 -30.27
N ASP A 386 12.82 -1.89 -31.33
CA ASP A 386 13.78 -2.98 -31.21
C ASP A 386 15.16 -2.49 -30.71
N GLY A 387 15.67 -3.19 -29.69
CA GLY A 387 17.01 -2.95 -29.12
C GLY A 387 17.12 -1.78 -28.14
N GLN A 388 16.03 -1.07 -27.83
CA GLN A 388 16.01 -0.03 -26.80
C GLN A 388 15.16 -0.47 -25.60
N GLU A 389 15.81 -0.68 -24.45
CA GLU A 389 15.09 -0.84 -23.18
C GLU A 389 14.53 0.52 -22.77
N LEU A 390 13.29 0.81 -23.20
CA LEU A 390 12.50 1.84 -22.56
C LEU A 390 11.99 1.30 -21.24
N ALA A 391 12.26 2.02 -20.15
CA ALA A 391 11.63 1.74 -18.88
C ALA A 391 10.10 1.89 -19.01
N ALA A 392 9.35 1.07 -18.27
CA ALA A 392 7.92 1.30 -18.15
C ALA A 392 7.68 2.71 -17.60
N GLY A 393 6.86 3.49 -18.27
CA GLY A 393 6.72 4.91 -17.96
C GLY A 393 6.12 5.75 -19.07
N MET A 394 6.10 7.05 -18.83
CA MET A 394 5.46 8.01 -19.70
C MET A 394 6.51 8.77 -20.52
N TYR A 395 6.37 8.80 -21.85
CA TYR A 395 7.28 9.51 -22.76
C TYR A 395 6.54 10.59 -23.56
N ALA A 396 7.18 11.75 -23.73
CA ALA A 396 6.73 12.71 -24.72
C ALA A 396 7.16 12.22 -26.11
N ALA A 397 6.24 12.21 -27.06
CA ALA A 397 6.45 11.69 -28.41
C ALA A 397 6.31 12.81 -29.43
N ARG A 398 7.36 13.02 -30.24
CA ARG A 398 7.36 13.88 -31.42
C ARG A 398 7.20 13.02 -32.66
N LEU A 399 6.14 13.24 -33.41
CA LEU A 399 5.83 12.45 -34.59
C LEU A 399 5.82 13.34 -35.83
N LYS A 400 6.64 12.98 -36.81
CA LYS A 400 6.66 13.60 -38.14
C LYS A 400 6.16 12.61 -39.19
N ILE A 401 5.15 13.00 -39.97
CA ILE A 401 4.57 12.24 -41.08
C ILE A 401 4.66 13.09 -42.35
N GLY A 402 5.53 12.72 -43.29
CA GLY A 402 5.86 13.58 -44.42
C GLY A 402 6.40 14.94 -43.92
N ASP A 403 5.71 16.03 -44.29
CA ASP A 403 6.03 17.39 -43.85
C ASP A 403 5.30 17.84 -42.58
N HIS A 404 4.32 17.07 -42.10
CA HIS A 404 3.54 17.36 -40.89
C HIS A 404 4.25 16.86 -39.64
N GLU A 405 4.28 17.65 -38.57
CA GLU A 405 4.90 17.27 -37.29
C GLU A 405 3.98 17.64 -36.12
N PHE A 406 3.78 16.74 -35.16
CA PHE A 406 2.96 17.00 -33.98
C PHE A 406 3.46 16.23 -32.76
N GLY A 407 3.00 16.64 -31.58
CA GLY A 407 3.33 16.00 -30.30
C GLY A 407 2.19 15.21 -29.68
N THR A 408 2.53 14.16 -28.95
CA THR A 408 1.59 13.37 -28.13
C THR A 408 2.32 12.76 -26.92
N MET A 409 1.57 12.17 -25.98
CA MET A 409 2.13 11.38 -24.89
C MET A 409 1.99 9.90 -25.24
N LEU A 410 3.09 9.13 -25.14
CA LEU A 410 3.12 7.71 -25.45
C LEU A 410 3.41 6.84 -24.21
N PRO A 411 2.39 6.23 -23.58
CA PRO A 411 2.61 5.38 -22.41
C PRO A 411 3.28 4.08 -22.83
N VAL A 412 4.41 3.75 -22.21
CA VAL A 412 5.15 2.51 -22.43
C VAL A 412 4.89 1.60 -21.23
N HIS A 413 4.20 0.50 -21.47
CA HIS A 413 3.89 -0.56 -20.49
C HIS A 413 4.89 -1.70 -20.57
#